data_AF-A0A976M9C2-F1
#
_entry.id   AF-A0A976M9C2-F1
#
_cell.length_a   1.000
_cell.length_b   1.000
_cell.length_c   1.000
_cell.angle_alpha   90.00
_cell.angle_beta   90.00
_cell.angle_gamma   90.00
#
_symmetry.space_group_name_H-M   'P 1'
#
loop_
_entity.id
_entity.type
_entity.pdbx_description
1 polymer ?
#
loop_
_entity_poly.entity_id
_entity_poly.type
_entity_poly.pdbx_seq_one_letter_code
_entity_poly.pdbx_strand_id
1 'polypeptide(L)'
;MAFLVDLASKLKMASESVPTQADVIAKIKSIDAEEMRKIDDKIKKEESESMKEHGSCGDVSYVRDYSFECPDGWVLTSDGSCWGMNYRGNCDSKQSFKWFSVGQKKDIEYKCCALWPRKLTAKEAGRKARKLHLVHGSVNFPDGRIIPPRA
;
A
#
# COMPACT_ATOMS: atom_id res chain seq x y z
N MET A 1 -24.54 74.55 15.62
CA MET A 1 -24.79 73.42 16.55
C MET A 1 -25.31 72.17 15.83
N ALA A 2 -26.27 72.26 14.89
CA ALA A 2 -26.85 71.09 14.22
C ALA A 2 -25.87 70.21 13.41
N PHE A 3 -24.90 70.79 12.70
CA PHE A 3 -23.92 70.06 11.88
C PHE A 3 -23.01 69.11 12.67
N LEU A 4 -22.60 69.52 13.88
CA LEU A 4 -21.74 68.69 14.73
C LEU A 4 -22.48 67.46 15.26
N VAL A 5 -23.79 67.58 15.50
CA VAL A 5 -24.65 66.49 15.96
C VAL A 5 -24.88 65.47 14.85
N ASP A 6 -25.09 65.92 13.62
CA ASP A 6 -25.22 65.04 12.45
C ASP A 6 -23.93 64.24 12.17
N LEU A 7 -22.78 64.91 12.24
CA LEU A 7 -21.47 64.26 12.07
C LEU A 7 -21.19 63.22 13.16
N ALA A 8 -21.48 63.55 14.42
CA ALA A 8 -21.33 62.63 15.54
C ALA A 8 -22.24 61.40 15.41
N SER A 9 -23.47 61.60 14.92
CA SER A 9 -24.42 60.52 14.65
C SER A 9 -23.90 59.57 13.56
N LYS A 10 -23.36 60.12 12.46
CA LYS A 10 -22.73 59.33 11.39
C LYS A 10 -21.51 58.55 11.86
N LEU A 11 -20.64 59.17 12.66
CA LEU A 11 -19.47 58.52 13.25
C LEU A 11 -19.88 57.36 14.16
N LYS A 12 -20.92 57.55 14.97
CA LYS A 12 -21.45 56.50 15.84
C LYS A 12 -22.00 55.32 15.04
N MET A 13 -22.83 55.58 14.03
CA MET A 13 -23.37 54.53 13.15
C MET A 13 -22.27 53.78 12.40
N ALA A 14 -21.23 54.49 11.95
CA ALA A 14 -20.08 53.87 11.29
C ALA A 14 -19.20 53.07 12.26
N SER A 15 -19.11 53.46 13.54
CA SER A 15 -18.36 52.70 14.53
C SER A 15 -19.09 51.43 14.99
N GLU A 16 -20.42 51.49 15.07
CA GLU A 16 -21.28 50.36 15.45
C GLU A 16 -21.41 49.31 14.33
N SER A 17 -21.16 49.70 13.08
CA SER A 17 -21.17 48.78 11.93
C SER A 17 -19.87 47.99 11.77
N VAL A 18 -18.79 48.36 12.47
CA VAL A 18 -17.53 47.63 12.44
C VAL A 18 -17.66 46.37 13.29
N PRO A 19 -17.36 45.18 12.74
CA PRO A 19 -17.46 43.94 13.50
C PRO A 19 -16.50 43.95 14.68
N THR A 20 -16.93 43.38 15.79
CA THR A 20 -16.09 43.23 16.97
C THR A 20 -15.04 42.14 16.75
N GLN A 21 -14.02 42.10 17.60
CA GLN A 21 -13.02 41.04 17.58
C GLN A 21 -13.66 39.64 17.69
N ALA A 22 -14.72 39.50 18.48
CA ALA A 22 -15.45 38.24 18.63
C ALA A 22 -16.14 37.81 17.32
N ASP A 23 -16.75 38.77 16.59
CA ASP A 23 -17.41 38.52 15.30
C ASP A 23 -16.40 38.05 14.25
N VAL A 24 -15.23 38.71 14.20
CA VAL A 24 -14.14 38.32 13.30
C VAL A 24 -13.64 36.91 13.62
N ILE A 25 -13.41 36.60 14.90
CA ILE A 25 -12.96 35.27 15.35
C ILE A 25 -14.01 34.20 15.01
N ALA A 26 -15.29 34.47 15.23
CA ALA A 26 -16.38 33.55 14.88
C ALA A 26 -16.40 33.27 13.37
N LYS A 27 -16.19 34.31 12.56
CA LYS A 27 -16.10 34.17 11.10
C LYS A 27 -14.91 33.32 10.68
N ILE A 28 -13.73 33.56 11.25
CA ILE A 28 -12.52 32.76 10.98
C ILE A 28 -12.78 31.29 11.31
N LYS A 29 -13.32 30.99 12.51
CA LYS A 29 -13.66 29.61 12.91
C LYS A 29 -14.63 28.93 11.94
N SER A 30 -15.61 29.68 11.41
CA SER A 30 -16.57 29.12 10.44
C SER A 30 -15.92 28.81 9.09
N ILE A 31 -14.98 29.65 8.64
CA ILE A 31 -14.23 29.44 7.40
C ILE A 31 -13.29 28.25 7.57
N ASP A 32 -12.54 28.21 8.67
CA ASP A 32 -11.62 27.11 8.97
C ASP A 32 -12.37 25.76 9.00
N ALA A 33 -13.54 25.71 9.63
CA ALA A 33 -14.34 24.48 9.67
C ALA A 33 -14.83 24.03 8.29
N GLU A 34 -15.22 24.96 7.42
CA GLU A 34 -15.67 24.66 6.05
C GLU A 34 -14.52 24.19 5.16
N GLU A 35 -13.37 24.87 5.20
CA GLU A 35 -12.21 24.49 4.42
C GLU A 35 -11.63 23.16 4.89
N MET A 36 -11.58 22.91 6.20
CA MET A 36 -11.16 21.62 6.75
C MET A 36 -12.04 20.47 6.25
N ARG A 37 -13.36 20.66 6.18
CA ARG A 37 -14.28 19.65 5.62
C ARG A 37 -13.99 19.37 4.14
N LYS A 38 -13.76 20.41 3.34
CA LYS A 38 -13.40 20.25 1.92
C LYS A 38 -12.09 19.48 1.75
N ILE A 39 -11.12 19.69 2.65
CA ILE A 39 -9.86 18.95 2.65
C ILE A 39 -10.10 17.49 3.01
N ASP A 40 -10.85 17.20 4.08
CA ASP A 40 -11.18 15.84 4.49
C ASP A 40 -11.90 15.05 3.40
N ASP A 41 -12.84 15.68 2.69
CA ASP A 41 -13.56 15.05 1.57
C ASP A 41 -12.66 14.77 0.37
N LYS A 42 -11.69 15.66 0.08
CA LYS A 42 -10.68 15.42 -0.96
C LYS A 42 -9.77 14.24 -0.59
N ILE A 43 -9.27 14.18 0.64
CA ILE A 43 -8.42 13.07 1.11
C ILE A 43 -9.15 11.74 0.97
N LYS A 44 -10.39 11.63 1.46
CA LYS A 44 -11.18 10.38 1.34
C LYS A 44 -11.36 9.94 -0.11
N LYS A 45 -11.60 10.90 -1.00
CA LYS A 45 -11.75 10.62 -2.43
C LYS A 45 -10.43 10.08 -3.01
N GLU A 46 -9.32 10.78 -2.78
CA GLU A 46 -7.98 10.37 -3.25
C GLU A 46 -7.55 9.01 -2.69
N GLU A 47 -7.79 8.74 -1.41
CA GLU A 47 -7.53 7.43 -0.79
C GLU A 47 -8.35 6.32 -1.46
N SER A 48 -9.64 6.58 -1.73
CA SER A 48 -10.51 5.61 -2.41
C SER A 48 -10.13 5.36 -3.87
N GLU A 49 -9.53 6.35 -4.54
CA GLU A 49 -9.03 6.26 -5.92
C GLU A 49 -7.66 5.57 -5.96
N SER A 50 -6.77 5.87 -5.01
CA SER A 50 -5.50 5.17 -4.80
C SER A 50 -5.69 3.68 -4.48
N MET A 51 -6.70 3.35 -3.66
CA MET A 51 -7.10 1.96 -3.40
C MET A 51 -7.70 1.25 -4.62
N LYS A 52 -8.18 1.97 -5.64
CA LYS A 52 -8.65 1.39 -6.91
C LYS A 52 -7.51 1.18 -7.90
N GLU A 53 -6.49 2.04 -7.84
CA GLU A 53 -5.31 1.94 -8.71
C GLU A 53 -4.38 0.81 -8.28
N HIS A 54 -4.24 0.58 -6.97
CA HIS A 54 -3.63 -0.63 -6.42
C HIS A 54 -4.70 -1.72 -6.30
N GLY A 55 -4.92 -2.45 -7.40
CA GLY A 55 -5.87 -3.56 -7.42
C GLY A 55 -5.62 -4.47 -6.20
N SER A 56 -6.67 -4.71 -5.41
CA SER A 56 -6.59 -5.57 -4.24
C SER A 56 -5.97 -6.91 -4.64
N CYS A 57 -4.72 -7.13 -4.22
CA CYS A 57 -4.12 -8.44 -4.28
C CYS A 57 -5.01 -9.37 -3.45
N GLY A 58 -5.42 -10.50 -4.06
CA GLY A 58 -6.34 -11.42 -3.39
C GLY A 58 -5.83 -11.77 -1.99
N ASP A 59 -6.72 -11.71 -1.00
CA ASP A 59 -6.39 -12.12 0.35
C ASP A 59 -6.00 -13.61 0.36
N VAL A 60 -4.87 -13.93 0.95
CA VAL A 60 -4.34 -15.29 0.94
C VAL A 60 -4.22 -15.82 2.35
N SER A 61 -4.85 -16.97 2.60
CA SER A 61 -5.09 -17.53 3.93
C SER A 61 -3.88 -18.15 4.64
N TYR A 62 -2.65 -17.96 4.13
CA TYR A 62 -1.44 -18.56 4.70
C TYR A 62 -0.44 -17.53 5.23
N VAL A 63 0.36 -17.94 6.22
CA VAL A 63 1.43 -17.13 6.80
C VAL A 63 2.59 -17.01 5.81
N ARG A 64 3.03 -15.78 5.54
CA ARG A 64 4.12 -15.48 4.61
C ARG A 64 5.49 -15.70 5.23
N ASP A 65 6.43 -16.12 4.39
CA ASP A 65 7.83 -16.26 4.73
C ASP A 65 8.68 -15.16 4.11
N TYR A 66 8.90 -14.10 4.89
CA TYR A 66 9.71 -12.96 4.49
C TYR A 66 11.22 -13.20 4.61
N SER A 67 11.64 -14.40 5.04
CA SER A 67 13.05 -14.81 4.98
C SER A 67 13.54 -15.00 3.55
N PHE A 68 12.63 -15.20 2.59
CA PHE A 68 12.99 -15.24 1.18
C PHE A 68 13.34 -13.85 0.64
N GLU A 69 14.38 -13.79 -0.20
CA GLU A 69 14.83 -12.56 -0.86
C GLU A 69 13.81 -12.10 -1.91
N CYS A 70 13.23 -13.03 -2.67
CA CYS A 70 12.29 -12.73 -3.73
C CYS A 70 10.87 -13.20 -3.43
N PRO A 71 9.85 -12.53 -4.00
CA PRO A 71 8.48 -13.02 -4.01
C PRO A 71 8.35 -14.38 -4.74
N ASP A 72 7.25 -15.08 -4.51
CA ASP A 72 6.94 -16.35 -5.16
C ASP A 72 6.81 -16.17 -6.68
N GLY A 73 7.48 -17.03 -7.44
CA GLY A 73 7.52 -16.96 -8.90
C GLY A 73 8.49 -15.91 -9.47
N TRP A 74 9.25 -15.19 -8.63
CA TRP A 74 10.29 -14.26 -9.07
C TRP A 74 11.66 -14.93 -9.08
N VAL A 75 12.50 -14.56 -10.05
CA VAL A 75 13.84 -15.12 -10.23
C VAL A 75 14.87 -14.19 -9.60
N LEU A 76 15.69 -14.72 -8.70
CA LEU A 76 16.84 -13.99 -8.16
C LEU A 76 17.95 -13.91 -9.22
N THR A 77 18.32 -12.69 -9.60
CA THR A 77 19.39 -12.37 -10.52
C THR A 77 20.73 -12.33 -9.78
N SER A 78 21.85 -12.53 -10.49
CA SER A 78 23.22 -12.39 -9.97
C SER A 78 23.47 -11.09 -9.22
N ASP A 79 22.80 -10.01 -9.63
CA ASP A 79 22.93 -8.67 -9.05
C ASP A 79 22.20 -8.53 -7.70
N GLY A 80 21.57 -9.58 -7.19
CA GLY A 80 20.73 -9.54 -5.98
C GLY A 80 19.37 -8.85 -6.21
N SER A 81 18.94 -8.75 -7.46
CA SER A 81 17.62 -8.23 -7.85
C SER A 81 16.67 -9.39 -8.17
N CYS A 82 15.41 -9.23 -7.83
CA CYS A 82 14.35 -10.17 -8.15
C CYS A 82 13.64 -9.73 -9.43
N TRP A 83 13.43 -10.67 -10.36
CA TRP A 83 12.74 -10.42 -11.63
C TRP A 83 11.48 -11.27 -11.76
N GLY A 84 10.32 -10.62 -11.82
CA GLY A 84 9.03 -11.24 -12.07
C GLY A 84 8.74 -11.31 -13.57
N MET A 85 9.16 -12.39 -14.23
CA MET A 85 8.98 -12.56 -15.69
C MET A 85 7.52 -12.46 -16.16
N ASN A 86 6.56 -12.88 -15.32
CA ASN A 86 5.12 -12.85 -15.62
C ASN A 86 4.37 -11.85 -14.74
N TYR A 87 5.07 -10.88 -14.16
CA TYR A 87 4.46 -9.92 -13.27
C TYR A 87 3.61 -8.92 -14.06
N ARG A 88 2.32 -8.82 -13.71
CA ARG A 88 1.35 -7.89 -14.31
C ARG A 88 0.76 -6.92 -13.29
N GLY A 89 1.44 -6.72 -12.17
CA GLY A 89 1.03 -5.73 -11.18
C GLY A 89 1.53 -4.33 -11.54
N ASN A 90 1.28 -3.38 -10.64
CA ASN A 90 1.49 -1.95 -10.86
C ASN A 90 2.93 -1.47 -10.61
N CYS A 91 3.81 -2.33 -10.07
CA CYS A 91 5.20 -1.96 -9.76
C CYS A 91 6.17 -2.38 -10.87
N ASP A 92 7.47 -2.14 -10.68
CA ASP A 92 8.46 -2.64 -11.63
C ASP A 92 8.58 -4.16 -11.54
N SER A 93 8.78 -4.79 -12.70
CA SER A 93 8.99 -6.22 -12.78
C SER A 93 10.37 -6.66 -12.27
N LYS A 94 11.33 -5.74 -12.10
CA LYS A 94 12.69 -6.03 -11.59
C LYS A 94 13.02 -5.07 -10.43
N GLN A 95 13.16 -5.59 -9.22
CA GLN A 95 13.50 -4.80 -8.03
C GLN A 95 14.35 -5.61 -7.05
N SER A 96 15.16 -4.95 -6.22
CA SER A 96 15.91 -5.63 -5.15
C SER A 96 15.25 -5.41 -3.79
N PHE A 97 15.08 -6.50 -3.04
CA PHE A 97 14.47 -6.50 -1.70
C PHE A 97 15.48 -6.88 -0.61
N LYS A 98 16.78 -6.92 -0.93
CA LYS A 98 17.84 -7.43 -0.05
C LYS A 98 17.97 -6.67 1.26
N TRP A 99 17.72 -5.36 1.23
CA TRP A 99 17.86 -4.47 2.40
C TRP A 99 16.53 -4.13 3.05
N PHE A 100 15.45 -4.79 2.64
CA PHE A 100 14.12 -4.44 3.13
C PHE A 100 13.76 -5.23 4.38
N SER A 101 13.25 -4.50 5.37
CA SER A 101 12.66 -5.08 6.57
C SER A 101 11.39 -5.86 6.23
N VAL A 102 10.97 -6.73 7.15
CA VAL A 102 9.72 -7.49 7.02
C VAL A 102 8.52 -6.57 6.80
N GLY A 103 8.47 -5.42 7.48
CA GLY A 103 7.42 -4.41 7.28
C GLY A 103 7.38 -3.89 5.86
N GLN A 104 8.54 -3.48 5.33
CA GLN A 104 8.65 -2.98 3.95
C GLN A 104 8.29 -4.05 2.90
N LYS A 105 8.69 -5.31 3.12
CA LYS A 105 8.28 -6.42 2.24
C LYS A 105 6.76 -6.61 2.25
N LYS A 106 6.10 -6.47 3.40
CA LYS A 106 4.64 -6.52 3.52
C LYS A 106 3.95 -5.35 2.80
N ASP A 107 4.50 -4.14 2.90
CA ASP A 107 4.00 -2.98 2.16
C ASP A 107 4.10 -3.20 0.64
N ILE A 108 5.21 -3.77 0.17
CA ILE A 108 5.41 -4.09 -1.25
C ILE A 108 4.48 -5.20 -1.69
N GLU A 109 4.28 -6.21 -0.87
CA GLU A 109 3.31 -7.26 -1.15
C GLU A 109 1.91 -6.68 -1.37
N TYR A 110 1.50 -5.74 -0.52
CA TYR A 110 0.21 -5.06 -0.61
C TYR A 110 0.12 -4.13 -1.83
N LYS A 111 1.12 -3.26 -2.03
CA LYS A 111 1.13 -2.24 -3.09
C LYS A 111 1.38 -2.83 -4.48
N CYS A 112 2.26 -3.83 -4.54
CA CYS A 112 2.72 -4.42 -5.79
C CYS A 112 2.07 -5.77 -6.08
N CYS A 113 1.20 -6.32 -5.23
CA CYS A 113 0.65 -7.66 -5.46
C CYS A 113 1.73 -8.75 -5.64
N ALA A 114 2.91 -8.53 -5.04
CA ALA A 114 4.05 -9.42 -5.13
C ALA A 114 4.04 -10.33 -3.88
N LEU A 115 3.51 -11.53 -4.05
CA LEU A 115 3.23 -12.43 -2.94
C LEU A 115 4.49 -13.17 -2.48
N TRP A 116 4.86 -13.07 -1.21
CA TRP A 116 5.96 -13.89 -0.67
C TRP A 116 5.54 -15.36 -0.48
N PRO A 117 6.49 -16.31 -0.61
CA PRO A 117 6.20 -17.73 -0.44
C PRO A 117 5.69 -18.04 0.97
N ARG A 118 4.95 -19.15 1.09
CA ARG A 118 4.38 -19.56 2.38
C ARG A 118 5.46 -20.07 3.34
N LYS A 119 5.29 -19.78 4.63
CA LYS A 119 6.11 -20.35 5.69
C LYS A 119 5.76 -21.82 5.84
N LEU A 120 6.56 -22.68 5.23
CA LEU A 120 6.35 -24.13 5.30
C LEU A 120 6.63 -24.61 6.72
N THR A 121 5.73 -25.43 7.24
CA THR A 121 6.05 -26.24 8.42
C THR A 121 7.06 -27.33 8.04
N ALA A 122 7.86 -27.81 9.00
CA ALA A 122 8.89 -28.82 8.75
C ALA A 122 8.36 -30.08 8.01
N LYS A 123 7.11 -30.46 8.28
CA LYS A 123 6.42 -31.58 7.62
C LYS A 123 6.15 -31.32 6.13
N GLU A 124 5.81 -30.09 5.75
CA GLU A 124 5.52 -29.73 4.35
C GLU A 124 6.80 -29.52 3.54
N ALA A 125 7.83 -28.94 4.14
CA ALA A 125 9.14 -28.79 3.52
C ALA A 125 9.72 -30.16 3.14
N GLY A 126 9.62 -31.15 4.03
CA GLY A 126 10.02 -32.54 3.75
C GLY A 126 9.22 -33.18 2.61
N ARG A 127 7.92 -32.91 2.50
CA ARG A 127 7.09 -33.41 1.39
C ARG A 127 7.44 -32.75 0.06
N LYS A 128 7.71 -31.44 0.04
CA LYS A 128 8.11 -30.70 -1.17
C LYS A 128 9.51 -31.14 -1.65
N ALA A 129 10.45 -31.32 -0.73
CA ALA A 129 11.78 -31.84 -1.03
C ALA A 129 11.74 -33.27 -1.60
N ARG A 130 10.95 -34.17 -0.99
CA ARG A 130 10.72 -35.51 -1.55
C ARG A 130 10.12 -35.42 -2.95
N LYS A 131 9.08 -34.60 -3.16
CA LYS A 131 8.44 -34.46 -4.48
C LYS A 131 9.41 -33.94 -5.54
N LEU A 132 10.24 -32.93 -5.24
CA LEU A 132 11.25 -32.40 -6.17
C LEU A 132 12.28 -33.47 -6.55
N HIS A 133 12.75 -34.25 -5.57
CA HIS A 133 13.67 -35.36 -5.80
C HIS A 133 13.04 -36.48 -6.63
N LEU A 134 11.71 -36.67 -6.56
CA LEU A 134 10.98 -37.58 -7.44
C LEU A 134 10.83 -37.07 -8.89
N VAL A 135 10.98 -35.76 -9.17
CA VAL A 135 10.88 -35.23 -10.55
C VAL A 135 12.21 -35.31 -11.31
N HIS A 136 13.34 -35.40 -10.59
CA HIS A 136 14.70 -35.50 -11.15
C HIS A 136 15.32 -36.91 -11.07
N GLY A 137 14.50 -37.96 -10.87
CA GLY A 137 14.97 -39.35 -10.80
C GLY A 137 15.30 -39.96 -12.16
N SER A 138 16.05 -41.06 -12.17
CA SER A 138 16.31 -41.86 -13.38
C SER A 138 14.99 -42.28 -14.03
N VAL A 139 14.89 -42.13 -15.35
CA VAL A 139 13.68 -42.46 -16.11
C VAL A 139 13.79 -43.87 -16.69
N ASN A 140 12.69 -44.62 -16.68
CA ASN A 140 12.60 -45.89 -17.37
C ASN A 140 12.48 -45.64 -18.88
N PHE A 141 13.47 -46.10 -19.65
CA PHE A 141 13.57 -45.86 -21.09
C PHE A 141 12.36 -46.30 -21.95
N PRO A 142 11.67 -47.42 -21.67
CA PRO A 142 10.51 -47.83 -22.48
C PRO A 142 9.23 -47.02 -22.21
N ASP A 143 9.02 -46.49 -21.01
CA ASP A 143 7.72 -45.91 -20.61
C ASP A 143 7.77 -44.42 -20.24
N GLY A 144 8.97 -43.81 -20.22
CA GLY A 144 9.15 -42.39 -19.86
C GLY A 144 8.81 -42.06 -18.40
N ARG A 145 8.57 -43.07 -17.55
CA ARG A 145 8.20 -42.90 -16.15
C ARG A 145 9.45 -42.79 -15.26
N ILE A 146 9.39 -41.92 -14.26
CA ILE A 146 10.48 -41.76 -13.30
C ILE A 146 10.50 -42.95 -12.34
N ILE A 147 11.67 -43.57 -12.18
CA ILE A 147 11.91 -44.69 -11.30
C ILE A 147 11.87 -44.17 -9.85
N PRO A 148 10.94 -44.66 -9.00
CA PRO A 148 10.88 -44.24 -7.62
C PRO A 148 12.12 -44.74 -6.84
N PRO A 149 12.59 -43.99 -5.84
CA PRO A 149 13.68 -44.46 -4.97
C PRO A 149 13.25 -45.74 -4.24
N ARG A 150 14.13 -46.76 -4.20
CA ARG A 150 13.90 -47.97 -3.37
C ARG A 150 13.83 -47.56 -1.90
N ALA A 151 12.77 -48.00 -1.22
CA ALA A 151 12.58 -47.85 0.21
C ALA A 151 13.52 -48.78 0.99
#